data_AF-A0A220MKZ6-F1
#
_entry.id   AF-A0A220MKZ6-F1
#
_cell.length_a   1.000
_cell.length_b   1.000
_cell.length_c   1.000
_cell.angle_alpha   90.00
_cell.angle_beta   90.00
_cell.angle_gamma   90.00
#
_symmetry.space_group_name_H-M   'P 1'
#
loop_
_entity.id
_entity.type
_entity.pdbx_description
1 polymer ?
#
loop_
_entity_poly.entity_id
_entity_poly.type
_entity_poly.pdbx_seq_one_letter_code
_entity_poly.pdbx_strand_id
1 'polypeptide(L)' 'MPSQINTDSLKKAEVSTTLAKNMITQAIEQSAANPQLAEEALKQASQEIAQAQTMVSQVQSTLQTQAQAQKS' A
#
# COMPACT_ATOMS: atom_id res chain seq x y z
N MET A 1 -18.22 22.44 -2.73
CA MET A 1 -18.22 21.08 -2.13
C MET A 1 -16.83 20.85 -1.54
N PRO A 2 -16.66 20.49 -0.27
CA PRO A 2 -15.34 20.15 0.26
C PRO A 2 -14.81 18.90 -0.46
N SER A 3 -13.60 18.99 -0.98
CA SER A 3 -12.82 17.90 -1.57
C SER A 3 -12.63 16.78 -0.54
N GLN A 4 -13.50 15.75 -0.58
CA GLN A 4 -13.38 14.62 0.33
C GLN A 4 -12.31 13.66 -0.19
N ILE A 5 -11.25 13.54 0.61
CA ILE A 5 -10.28 12.45 0.47
C ILE A 5 -11.05 11.14 0.62
N ASN A 6 -10.84 10.21 -0.31
CA ASN A 6 -11.35 8.84 -0.19
C ASN A 6 -10.55 8.11 0.90
N THR A 7 -11.02 8.24 2.13
CA THR A 7 -10.40 7.64 3.32
C THR A 7 -10.50 6.12 3.33
N ASP A 8 -11.48 5.53 2.65
CA ASP A 8 -11.60 4.07 2.52
C ASP A 8 -10.43 3.49 1.71
N SER A 9 -10.06 4.14 0.61
CA SER A 9 -8.88 3.75 -0.18
C SER A 9 -7.59 3.89 0.63
N LEU A 10 -7.47 4.94 1.46
CA LEU A 10 -6.33 5.11 2.37
C LEU A 10 -6.29 4.02 3.45
N LYS A 11 -7.45 3.67 4.03
CA LYS A 11 -7.56 2.60 5.03
C LYS A 11 -7.17 1.25 4.44
N LYS A 12 -7.57 0.96 3.20
CA LYS A 12 -7.13 -0.26 2.50
C LYS A 12 -5.63 -0.25 2.23
N ALA A 13 -5.07 0.89 1.82
CA ALA A 13 -3.62 1.05 1.64
C ALA A 13 -2.84 0.85 2.94
N GLU A 14 -3.36 1.34 4.07
CA GLU A 14 -2.79 1.12 5.40
C GLU A 14 -2.77 -0.38 5.75
N VAL A 15 -3.86 -1.10 5.51
CA VAL A 15 -3.94 -2.55 5.75
C VAL A 15 -2.92 -3.30 4.89
N SER A 16 -2.88 -3.07 3.58
CA SER A 16 -1.89 -3.71 2.69
C SER A 16 -0.46 -3.38 3.09
N THR A 17 -0.18 -2.14 3.47
CA THR A 17 1.17 -1.74 3.96
C THR A 17 1.54 -2.45 5.26
N THR A 18 0.57 -2.64 6.16
CA THR A 18 0.77 -3.37 7.42
C THR A 18 1.03 -4.85 7.17
N LEU A 19 0.28 -5.47 6.24
CA LEU A 19 0.52 -6.86 5.83
C LEU A 19 1.90 -7.03 5.20
N ALA A 20 2.27 -6.15 4.27
CA ALA A 20 3.59 -6.16 3.65
C ALA A 20 4.71 -6.03 4.69
N LYS A 21 4.56 -5.11 5.66
CA LYS A 21 5.51 -4.96 6.77
C LYS A 21 5.68 -6.27 7.54
N ASN A 22 4.57 -6.90 7.92
CA ASN A 22 4.61 -8.15 8.68
C ASN A 22 5.30 -9.28 7.89
N MET A 23 5.02 -9.39 6.59
CA MET A 23 5.67 -10.35 5.69
C MET A 23 7.18 -10.10 5.56
N ILE A 24 7.60 -8.84 5.44
CA ILE A 24 9.02 -8.47 5.42
C ILE A 24 9.68 -8.83 6.75
N THR A 25 9.03 -8.54 7.88
CA THR A 25 9.53 -8.96 9.20
C THR A 25 9.69 -10.48 9.28
N GLN A 26 8.68 -11.24 8.85
CA GLN A 26 8.77 -12.70 8.80
C GLN A 26 9.91 -13.17 7.90
N ALA A 27 10.11 -12.56 6.74
CA ALA A 27 11.21 -12.90 5.84
C ALA A 27 12.58 -12.65 6.49
N ILE A 28 12.73 -11.54 7.24
CA ILE A 28 13.96 -11.23 7.98
C ILE A 28 14.22 -12.32 9.02
N GLU A 29 13.22 -12.66 9.84
CA GLU A 29 13.33 -13.66 10.90
C GLU A 29 13.62 -15.06 10.36
N GLN A 30 13.01 -15.42 9.22
CA GLN A 30 13.15 -16.74 8.62
C GLN A 30 14.33 -16.83 7.65
N SER A 31 14.96 -15.72 7.24
CA SER A 31 16.01 -15.73 6.21
C SER A 31 17.18 -16.68 6.51
N ALA A 32 17.56 -16.82 7.79
CA ALA A 32 18.63 -17.73 8.21
C ALA A 32 18.16 -19.19 8.44
N ALA A 33 16.87 -19.39 8.74
CA ALA A 33 16.30 -20.67 9.14
C ALA A 33 15.60 -21.40 7.99
N ASN A 34 14.88 -20.66 7.14
CA ASN A 34 14.14 -21.15 5.98
C ASN A 34 14.11 -20.10 4.86
N PRO A 35 15.14 -20.09 3.99
CA PRO A 35 15.26 -19.13 2.89
C PRO A 35 14.10 -19.18 1.90
N GLN A 36 13.52 -20.35 1.65
CA GLN A 36 12.40 -20.50 0.71
C GLN A 36 11.13 -19.83 1.24
N LEU A 37 10.85 -19.98 2.54
CA LEU A 37 9.73 -19.29 3.18
C LEU A 37 9.95 -17.77 3.20
N ALA A 38 11.20 -17.33 3.41
CA ALA A 38 11.55 -15.91 3.33
C ALA A 38 11.32 -15.34 1.92
N GLU A 39 11.70 -16.07 0.87
CA GLU A 39 11.46 -15.66 -0.53
C GLU A 39 9.97 -15.55 -0.84
N GLU A 40 9.16 -16.51 -0.39
CA GLU A 40 7.71 -16.47 -0.57
C GLU A 40 7.07 -15.29 0.17
N ALA A 41 7.47 -15.04 1.41
CA ALA A 41 7.00 -13.88 2.17
C ALA A 41 7.37 -12.55 1.49
N LEU A 42 8.58 -12.42 0.94
CA LEU A 42 8.97 -11.24 0.17
C LEU A 42 8.15 -11.07 -1.12
N LYS A 43 7.84 -12.18 -1.80
CA LYS A 43 6.97 -12.15 -2.98
C LYS A 43 5.58 -11.64 -2.62
N GLN A 44 4.98 -12.15 -1.54
CA GLN A 44 3.66 -11.69 -1.09
C GLN A 44 3.71 -10.22 -0.63
N ALA A 45 4.76 -9.82 0.09
CA ALA A 45 4.95 -8.42 0.50
C ALA A 45 5.01 -7.47 -0.70
N SER A 46 5.67 -7.88 -1.79
CA SER A 46 5.74 -7.08 -3.01
C SER A 46 4.37 -6.81 -3.64
N GLN A 47 3.46 -7.79 -3.57
CA GLN A 47 2.10 -7.66 -4.11
C GLN A 47 1.27 -6.67 -3.27
N GLU A 48 1.35 -6.79 -1.95
CA GLU A 48 0.68 -5.88 -1.02
C GLU A 48 1.20 -4.43 -1.16
N ILE A 49 2.51 -4.25 -1.36
CA ILE A 49 3.10 -2.93 -1.65
C ILE A 49 2.55 -2.35 -2.95
N ALA A 50 2.51 -3.14 -4.03
CA ALA A 50 1.98 -2.68 -5.31
C ALA A 50 0.50 -2.28 -5.21
N GLN A 51 -0.28 -3.02 -4.41
CA GLN A 51 -1.68 -2.69 -4.15
C GLN A 51 -1.80 -1.38 -3.36
N ALA A 52 -1.01 -1.21 -2.30
CA ALA A 52 -0.96 0.03 -1.51
C ALA A 52 -0.57 1.23 -2.37
N GLN A 53 0.47 1.10 -3.21
CA GLN A 53 0.91 2.14 -4.15
C GLN A 53 -0.19 2.54 -5.13
N THR A 54 -0.93 1.57 -5.66
CA THR A 54 -2.06 1.81 -6.58
C THR A 54 -3.14 2.64 -5.89
N MET A 55 -3.54 2.25 -4.67
CA MET A 55 -4.58 2.96 -3.92
C MET A 55 -4.16 4.37 -3.51
N VAL A 56 -2.91 4.56 -3.06
CA VAL A 56 -2.37 5.89 -2.76
C VAL A 56 -2.33 6.76 -4.01
N SER A 57 -1.91 6.21 -5.14
CA SER A 57 -1.86 6.95 -6.42
C SER A 57 -3.25 7.40 -6.85
N GLN A 58 -4.27 6.54 -6.74
CA GLN A 58 -5.66 6.89 -7.04
C GLN A 58 -6.18 8.04 -6.16
N VAL A 59 -5.88 8.02 -4.86
CA VAL A 59 -6.25 9.10 -3.94
C VAL A 59 -5.53 10.40 -4.31
N GLN A 60 -4.23 10.34 -4.62
CA GLN A 60 -3.48 11.51 -5.07
C GLN A 60 -4.03 12.09 -6.38
N SER A 61 -4.30 11.25 -7.39
CA SER A 61 -4.89 11.71 -8.65
C SER A 61 -6.24 12.38 -8.42
N THR A 62 -7.09 11.78 -7.57
CA THR A 62 -8.39 12.34 -7.21
C THR A 62 -8.24 13.73 -6.57
N LEU A 63 -7.27 13.89 -5.66
CA LEU A 63 -6.97 15.18 -5.04
C LEU A 63 -6.49 16.23 -6.04
N GLN A 64 -5.63 15.85 -6.99
CA GLN A 64 -5.15 16.76 -8.04
C GLN A 64 -6.29 17.24 -8.95
N THR A 65 -7.16 16.33 -9.40
CA THR A 65 -8.33 16.67 -10.22
C THR A 65 -9.30 17.58 -9.45
N GLN A 66 -9.56 17.28 -8.17
CA GLN A 66 -10.42 18.12 -7.32
C GLN A 66 -9.82 19.52 -7.12
N ALA A 67 -8.50 19.63 -6.92
CA ALA A 67 -7.83 20.92 -6.77
C ALA A 67 -7.89 21.79 -8.04
N GLN A 68 -7.87 21.19 -9.23
CA GLN A 68 -8.07 21.90 -10.51
C GLN A 68 -9.52 22.35 -10.71
N ALA A 69 -10.49 21.50 -10.38
CA ALA A 69 -11.92 21.82 -10.49
C ALA A 69 -12.36 22.97 -9.58
N GLN A 70 -11.64 23.20 -8.47
CA GLN A 70 -11.95 24.28 -7.52
C GLN A 70 -11.32 25.64 -7.89
N LYS A 71 -10.41 25.68 -8.87
CA LYS A 71 -9.75 26.90 -9.37
C LYS A 71 -10.36 27.44 -10.68
N SER A 72 -11.29 26.70 -11.29
CA SER A 72 -11.99 27.06 -12.54
C SER A 72 -13.40 27.57 -12.21
#